data_AF-A0A2R6S3S4-F1
#
_entry.id   AF-A0A2R6S3S4-F1
#
_cell.length_a   1.000
_cell.length_b   1.000
_cell.length_c   1.000
_cell.angle_alpha   90.00
_cell.angle_beta   90.00
_cell.angle_gamma   90.00
#
_symmetry.space_group_name_H-M   'P 1'
#
loop_
_entity.id
_entity.type
_entity.pdbx_description
1 polymer ?
#
loop_
_entity_poly.entity_id
_entity_poly.type
_entity_poly.pdbx_seq_one_letter_code
_entity_poly.pdbx_strand_id
1 'polypeptide(L)'
;MESNPYNWVMPLFSDPTHAGLHQPLIDRGLSNEEAVQSMADSWVIWHADRKACWDKQVEEDNRAARTSNLRLQEQCRRDREKLEAEWNEAQRKCPKEPEMDMNAVVGDNLDMHISPFALQKLRSIQHVHLWYFTLDGISSALKEHHSVAEDTMMLTKSEDGVGFKSGSHRASPKAVSKAALSWEQLTECYMEFIKQIKAAGWPKSYMQAHLDLFYGITTYDWRIRFPTSSGKTPFHN
;
A
#
# COMPACT_ATOMS: atom_id res chain seq x y z
N MET A 1 -22.04 32.63 29.45
CA MET A 1 -21.01 32.15 30.38
C MET A 1 -21.01 33.12 31.55
N GLU A 2 -21.37 32.67 32.74
CA GLU A 2 -21.27 33.50 33.93
C GLU A 2 -19.80 33.85 34.16
N SER A 3 -19.52 35.13 34.37
CA SER A 3 -18.17 35.62 34.61
C SER A 3 -17.70 35.10 35.97
N ASN A 4 -16.45 34.61 36.04
CA ASN A 4 -15.88 34.05 37.27
C ASN A 4 -15.97 35.08 38.42
N PRO A 5 -16.70 34.79 39.52
CA PRO A 5 -16.88 35.75 40.61
C PRO A 5 -15.55 36.14 41.27
N TYR A 6 -14.52 35.29 41.23
CA TYR A 6 -13.18 35.63 41.75
C TYR A 6 -12.52 36.83 41.04
N ASN A 7 -12.98 37.21 39.85
CA ASN A 7 -12.46 38.35 39.11
C ASN A 7 -13.20 39.66 39.41
N TRP A 8 -14.22 39.64 40.27
CA TRP A 8 -14.97 40.85 40.58
C TRP A 8 -14.31 41.62 41.72
N VAL A 9 -14.19 42.93 41.48
CA VAL A 9 -13.64 43.87 42.45
C VAL A 9 -14.80 44.59 43.13
N MET A 10 -14.67 44.83 44.44
CA MET A 10 -15.65 45.59 45.20
C MET A 10 -15.77 47.02 44.63
N PRO A 11 -16.98 47.49 44.30
CA PRO A 11 -17.19 48.87 43.92
C PRO A 11 -16.79 49.83 45.04
N LEU A 12 -16.21 50.98 44.69
CA LEU A 12 -15.92 52.05 45.64
C LEU A 12 -17.23 52.79 45.98
N PHE A 13 -17.94 52.32 47.00
CA PHE A 13 -19.22 52.90 47.43
C PHE A 13 -19.11 54.34 47.96
N SER A 14 -17.91 54.83 48.23
CA SER A 14 -17.61 56.22 48.61
C SER A 14 -17.56 57.19 47.42
N ASP A 15 -17.52 56.70 46.18
CA ASP A 15 -17.51 57.54 44.97
C ASP A 15 -18.88 58.24 44.82
N PRO A 16 -18.94 59.55 44.54
CA PRO A 16 -20.18 60.28 44.26
C PRO A 16 -21.09 59.63 43.20
N THR A 17 -20.55 58.80 42.31
CA THR A 17 -21.36 57.99 41.37
C THR A 17 -22.32 57.00 42.07
N HIS A 18 -21.97 56.56 43.28
CA HIS A 18 -22.73 55.61 44.10
C HIS A 18 -23.51 56.28 45.24
N ALA A 19 -23.49 57.62 45.32
CA ALA A 19 -24.19 58.40 46.35
C ALA A 19 -25.69 58.02 46.48
N GLY A 20 -26.35 57.78 45.34
CA GLY A 20 -27.75 57.36 45.31
C GLY A 20 -28.03 55.99 45.94
N LEU A 21 -27.03 55.11 46.06
CA LEU A 21 -27.22 53.76 46.59
C LEU A 21 -27.30 53.72 48.13
N HIS A 22 -26.60 54.64 48.81
CA HIS A 22 -26.59 54.74 50.27
C HIS A 22 -27.44 55.89 50.82
N GLN A 23 -27.97 56.78 49.97
CA GLN A 23 -28.91 57.83 50.36
C GLN A 23 -30.10 57.33 51.21
N PRO A 24 -30.75 56.18 50.91
CA PRO A 24 -31.86 55.66 51.73
C PRO A 24 -31.43 55.21 53.14
N LEU A 25 -30.15 54.88 53.34
CA LEU A 25 -29.58 54.53 54.64
C LEU A 25 -29.29 55.80 55.44
N ILE A 26 -28.82 56.86 54.79
CA ILE A 26 -28.65 58.18 55.40
C ILE A 26 -30.00 58.76 55.83
N ASP A 27 -31.03 58.67 54.99
CA ASP A 27 -32.38 59.15 55.29
C ASP A 27 -33.02 58.41 56.49
N ARG A 28 -32.52 57.21 56.82
CA ARG A 28 -32.89 56.42 58.01
C ARG A 28 -32.08 56.76 59.27
N GLY A 29 -31.20 57.76 59.19
CA GLY A 29 -30.44 58.28 60.33
C GLY A 29 -29.04 57.71 60.50
N LEU A 30 -28.50 56.97 59.52
CA LEU A 30 -27.09 56.54 59.54
C LEU A 30 -26.17 57.65 59.02
N SER A 31 -24.94 57.70 59.53
CA SER A 31 -23.90 58.53 58.93
C SER A 31 -23.52 58.02 57.55
N ASN A 32 -22.93 58.90 56.73
CA ASN A 32 -22.46 58.55 55.40
C ASN A 32 -21.43 57.41 55.45
N GLU A 33 -20.51 57.44 56.42
CA GLU A 33 -19.52 56.37 56.58
C GLU A 33 -20.16 55.02 56.96
N GLU A 34 -21.13 55.01 57.87
CA GLU A 34 -21.84 53.77 58.27
C GLU A 34 -22.68 53.19 57.14
N ALA A 35 -23.30 54.05 56.32
CA ALA A 35 -24.08 53.63 55.18
C ALA A 35 -23.20 52.98 54.09
N VAL A 36 -22.03 53.57 53.81
CA VAL A 36 -21.01 53.01 52.90
C VAL A 36 -20.46 51.68 53.43
N GLN A 37 -20.19 51.59 54.73
CA GLN A 37 -19.69 50.35 55.36
C GLN A 37 -20.73 49.23 55.29
N SER A 38 -22.00 49.52 55.57
CA SER A 38 -23.10 48.55 55.46
C SER A 38 -23.25 47.99 54.04
N MET A 39 -23.04 48.83 53.02
CA MET A 39 -23.02 48.39 51.62
C MET A 39 -21.81 47.50 51.31
N ALA A 40 -20.62 47.86 51.82
CA ALA A 40 -19.42 47.05 51.65
C ALA A 40 -19.58 45.66 52.30
N ASP A 41 -20.11 45.60 53.52
CA ASP A 41 -20.36 44.34 54.24
C ASP A 41 -21.38 43.47 53.49
N SER A 42 -22.46 44.08 52.99
CA SER A 42 -23.47 43.40 52.17
C SER A 42 -22.87 42.85 50.88
N TRP A 43 -21.97 43.60 50.23
CA TRP A 43 -21.26 43.14 49.04
C TRP A 43 -20.35 41.96 49.35
N VAL A 44 -19.61 41.97 50.47
CA VAL A 44 -18.73 40.86 50.87
C VAL A 44 -19.54 39.58 51.10
N ILE A 45 -20.69 39.67 51.77
CA ILE A 45 -21.58 38.53 52.01
C ILE A 45 -22.11 37.98 50.68
N TRP A 46 -22.66 38.85 49.82
CA TRP A 46 -23.18 38.46 48.52
C TRP A 46 -22.10 37.86 47.60
N HIS A 47 -20.89 38.43 47.63
CA HIS A 47 -19.75 37.97 46.84
C HIS A 47 -19.22 36.61 47.35
N ALA A 48 -19.23 36.40 48.66
CA ALA A 48 -18.88 35.11 49.26
C ALA A 48 -19.87 34.01 48.86
N ASP A 49 -21.18 34.28 48.89
CA ASP A 49 -22.21 33.34 48.45
C ASP A 49 -22.06 32.94 46.98
N ARG A 50 -21.78 33.93 46.10
CA ARG A 50 -21.51 33.63 44.68
C ARG A 50 -20.24 32.83 44.44
N LYS A 51 -19.16 33.08 45.19
CA LYS A 51 -17.96 32.23 45.12
C LYS A 51 -18.27 30.80 45.57
N ALA A 52 -19.03 30.62 46.65
CA ALA A 52 -19.44 29.29 47.11
C ALA A 52 -20.31 28.54 46.10
N CYS A 53 -21.25 29.25 45.44
CA CYS A 53 -22.06 28.68 44.36
C CYS A 53 -21.19 28.24 43.17
N TRP A 54 -20.26 29.11 42.76
CA TRP A 54 -19.31 28.82 41.69
C TRP A 54 -18.41 27.61 42.00
N ASP A 55 -17.85 27.55 43.22
CA ASP A 55 -16.99 26.44 43.64
C ASP A 55 -17.76 25.11 43.61
N LYS A 56 -19.05 25.13 44.02
CA LYS A 56 -19.92 23.96 43.94
C LYS A 56 -20.17 23.52 42.49
N GLN A 57 -20.37 24.47 41.58
CA GLN A 57 -20.53 24.17 40.16
C GLN A 57 -19.26 23.57 39.56
N VAL A 58 -18.10 24.17 39.83
CA VAL A 58 -16.80 23.69 39.35
C VAL A 58 -16.50 22.28 39.86
N GLU A 59 -16.84 21.99 41.12
CA GLU A 59 -16.66 20.65 41.69
C GLU A 59 -17.56 19.61 41.01
N GLU A 60 -18.82 19.96 40.72
CA GLU A 60 -19.74 19.07 40.00
C GLU A 60 -19.28 18.83 38.55
N ASP A 61 -18.86 19.88 37.85
CA ASP A 61 -18.32 19.78 36.49
C ASP A 61 -17.05 18.91 36.47
N ASN A 62 -16.15 19.09 37.44
CA ASN A 62 -14.96 18.26 37.60
C ASN A 62 -15.32 16.79 37.88
N ARG A 63 -16.32 16.54 38.72
CA ARG A 63 -16.81 15.18 39.03
C ARG A 63 -17.42 14.50 37.80
N ALA A 64 -18.23 15.23 37.05
CA ALA A 64 -18.81 14.77 35.79
C ALA A 64 -17.72 14.46 34.75
N ALA A 65 -16.73 15.35 34.61
CA ALA A 65 -15.58 15.16 33.73
C ALA A 65 -14.73 13.94 34.11
N ARG A 66 -14.47 13.72 35.41
CA ARG A 66 -13.77 12.52 35.89
C ARG A 66 -14.54 11.24 35.58
N THR A 67 -15.85 11.24 35.81
CA THR A 67 -16.71 10.08 35.54
C THR A 67 -16.75 9.76 34.04
N SER A 68 -16.86 10.79 33.20
CA SER A 68 -16.81 10.66 31.74
C SER A 68 -15.46 10.11 31.25
N ASN A 69 -14.35 10.68 31.76
CA ASN A 69 -13.00 10.20 31.43
C ASN A 69 -12.77 8.74 31.85
N LEU A 70 -13.24 8.33 33.03
CA LEU A 70 -13.14 6.94 33.48
C LEU A 70 -13.92 5.99 32.57
N ARG A 71 -15.14 6.37 32.16
CA ARG A 71 -15.93 5.56 31.21
C ARG A 71 -15.22 5.42 29.87
N LEU A 72 -14.66 6.50 29.35
CA LEU A 72 -13.91 6.48 28.09
C LEU A 72 -12.64 5.61 28.21
N GLN A 73 -11.91 5.74 29.32
CA GLN A 73 -10.72 4.93 29.58
C GLN A 73 -11.05 3.43 29.68
N GLU A 74 -12.13 3.07 30.39
CA GLU A 74 -12.60 1.69 30.44
C GLU A 74 -13.01 1.17 29.06
N GLN A 75 -13.68 1.98 28.26
CA GLN A 75 -14.07 1.61 26.91
C GLN A 75 -12.83 1.37 26.04
N CYS A 76 -11.87 2.30 26.04
CA CYS A 76 -10.60 2.12 25.33
C CYS A 76 -9.85 0.87 25.79
N ARG A 77 -9.86 0.55 27.10
CA ARG A 77 -9.25 -0.69 27.61
C ARG A 77 -9.95 -1.92 27.04
N ARG A 78 -11.29 -1.95 27.07
CA ARG A 78 -12.07 -3.08 26.54
C ARG A 78 -11.88 -3.26 25.04
N ASP A 79 -11.83 -2.16 24.29
CA ASP A 79 -11.64 -2.20 22.84
C ASP A 79 -10.22 -2.66 22.49
N ARG A 80 -9.21 -2.22 23.26
CA ARG A 80 -7.85 -2.74 23.12
C ARG A 80 -7.76 -4.23 23.43
N GLU A 81 -8.38 -4.70 24.51
CA GLU A 81 -8.42 -6.13 24.86
C GLU A 81 -9.12 -6.97 23.80
N LYS A 82 -10.21 -6.45 23.22
CA LYS A 82 -10.88 -7.11 22.08
C LYS A 82 -9.98 -7.16 20.86
N LEU A 83 -9.33 -6.05 20.49
CA LEU A 83 -8.46 -6.01 19.33
C LEU A 83 -7.24 -6.94 19.51
N GLU A 84 -6.66 -7.00 20.72
CA GLU A 84 -5.58 -7.92 21.05
C GLU A 84 -6.08 -9.39 21.00
N ALA A 85 -7.28 -9.68 21.50
CA ALA A 85 -7.88 -11.01 21.40
C ALA A 85 -8.16 -11.43 19.94
N GLU A 86 -8.72 -10.53 19.13
CA GLU A 86 -8.98 -10.73 17.70
C GLU A 86 -7.67 -10.93 16.94
N TRP A 87 -6.64 -10.13 17.22
CA TRP A 87 -5.30 -10.30 16.63
C TRP A 87 -4.68 -11.64 17.01
N ASN A 88 -4.73 -12.03 18.28
CA ASN A 88 -4.20 -13.31 18.75
C ASN A 88 -4.96 -14.50 18.14
N GLU A 89 -6.28 -14.40 18.01
CA GLU A 89 -7.08 -15.43 17.37
C GLU A 89 -6.79 -15.50 15.87
N ALA A 90 -6.62 -14.36 15.20
CA ALA A 90 -6.21 -14.29 13.80
C ALA A 90 -4.82 -14.92 13.60
N GLN A 91 -3.84 -14.60 14.47
CA GLN A 91 -2.51 -15.24 14.43
C GLN A 91 -2.59 -16.75 14.66
N ARG A 92 -3.49 -17.23 15.55
CA ARG A 92 -3.70 -18.67 15.77
C ARG A 92 -4.35 -19.36 14.57
N LYS A 93 -5.19 -18.64 13.82
CA LYS A 93 -5.88 -19.12 12.62
C LYS A 93 -5.04 -18.99 11.35
N CYS A 94 -4.06 -18.09 11.34
CA CYS A 94 -3.05 -18.05 10.29
C CYS A 94 -2.33 -19.41 10.27
N PRO A 95 -2.29 -20.09 9.13
CA PRO A 95 -1.42 -21.25 8.95
C PRO A 95 -0.02 -20.84 9.40
N LYS A 96 0.63 -21.66 10.22
CA LYS A 96 2.08 -21.48 10.46
C LYS A 96 2.73 -21.52 9.10
N GLU A 97 3.27 -20.38 8.67
CA GLU A 97 4.06 -20.33 7.45
C GLU A 97 5.16 -21.39 7.62
N PRO A 98 5.34 -22.27 6.61
CA PRO A 98 6.47 -23.17 6.63
C PRO A 98 7.72 -22.32 6.83
N GLU A 99 8.56 -22.72 7.78
CA GLU A 99 9.82 -22.05 8.07
C GLU A 99 10.56 -21.87 6.75
N MET A 100 10.76 -20.61 6.35
CA MET A 100 11.40 -20.28 5.11
C MET A 100 12.88 -20.65 5.29
N ASP A 101 13.26 -21.82 4.79
CA ASP A 101 14.64 -22.25 4.80
C ASP A 101 15.44 -21.28 3.91
N MET A 102 16.17 -20.37 4.55
CA MET A 102 17.03 -19.39 3.88
C MET A 102 18.22 -20.06 3.17
N ASN A 103 18.46 -21.34 3.43
CA ASN A 103 19.43 -22.18 2.73
C ASN A 103 18.77 -23.12 1.72
N ALA A 104 17.43 -23.11 1.61
CA ALA A 104 16.77 -23.79 0.50
C ALA A 104 17.18 -23.05 -0.76
N VAL A 105 18.08 -23.69 -1.50
CA VAL A 105 18.30 -23.36 -2.90
C VAL A 105 16.95 -23.53 -3.56
N VAL A 106 16.25 -22.43 -3.82
CA VAL A 106 15.16 -22.40 -4.79
C VAL A 106 15.79 -23.02 -6.03
N GLY A 107 15.41 -24.26 -6.34
CA GLY A 107 15.78 -24.84 -7.62
C GLY A 107 15.37 -23.80 -8.66
N ASP A 108 16.31 -23.39 -9.51
CA ASP A 108 16.19 -22.31 -10.51
C ASP A 108 15.20 -22.67 -11.64
N ASN A 109 14.15 -23.39 -11.26
CA ASN A 109 13.17 -24.08 -12.06
C ASN A 109 11.78 -23.53 -11.66
N LEU A 110 11.59 -22.21 -11.76
CA LEU A 110 10.52 -21.85 -12.70
C LEU A 110 11.07 -22.33 -14.04
N ASP A 111 10.86 -23.61 -14.35
CA ASP A 111 11.19 -24.19 -15.63
C ASP A 111 10.24 -23.51 -16.60
N MET A 112 10.64 -22.31 -17.01
CA MET A 112 10.02 -21.59 -18.07
C MET A 112 10.33 -22.44 -19.29
N HIS A 113 9.43 -23.36 -19.60
CA HIS A 113 9.61 -24.38 -20.63
C HIS A 113 9.62 -23.71 -21.99
N ILE A 114 10.77 -23.14 -22.33
CA ILE A 114 11.06 -22.68 -23.68
C ILE A 114 10.97 -23.87 -24.59
N SER A 115 10.38 -23.66 -25.76
CA SER A 115 10.15 -24.73 -26.72
C SER A 115 11.42 -25.57 -26.93
N PRO A 116 11.35 -26.91 -26.83
CA PRO A 116 12.49 -27.79 -27.04
C PRO A 116 13.09 -27.64 -28.43
N PHE A 117 12.28 -27.21 -29.41
CA PHE A 117 12.74 -26.83 -30.74
C PHE A 117 13.72 -25.65 -30.71
N ALA A 118 13.40 -24.60 -29.94
CA ALA A 118 14.27 -23.43 -29.79
C ALA A 118 15.56 -23.79 -29.06
N LEU A 119 15.47 -24.63 -28.00
CA LEU A 119 16.64 -25.11 -27.27
C LEU A 119 17.56 -25.99 -28.12
N GLN A 120 17.01 -26.90 -28.94
CA GLN A 120 17.79 -27.73 -29.85
C GLN A 120 18.54 -26.88 -30.89
N LYS A 121 17.90 -25.83 -31.41
CA LYS A 121 18.55 -24.87 -32.31
C LYS A 121 19.64 -24.06 -31.62
N LEU A 122 19.42 -23.62 -30.38
CA LEU A 122 20.46 -22.94 -29.60
C LEU A 122 21.68 -23.82 -29.36
N ARG A 123 21.49 -25.10 -29.01
CA ARG A 123 22.59 -26.05 -28.84
C ARG A 123 23.38 -26.28 -30.14
N SER A 124 22.71 -26.17 -31.28
CA SER A 124 23.32 -26.32 -32.61
C SER A 124 23.86 -25.00 -33.17
N ILE A 125 23.84 -23.91 -32.39
CA ILE A 125 24.22 -22.54 -32.82
C ILE A 125 23.49 -22.11 -34.11
N GLN A 126 22.24 -22.56 -34.27
CA GLN A 126 21.41 -22.22 -35.41
C GLN A 126 20.53 -21.01 -35.08
N HIS A 127 20.17 -20.25 -36.13
CA HIS A 127 19.27 -19.12 -35.98
C HIS A 127 17.89 -19.57 -35.44
N VAL A 128 17.50 -18.96 -34.32
CA VAL A 128 16.21 -19.16 -33.64
C VAL A 128 15.45 -17.83 -33.57
N HIS A 129 14.14 -17.88 -33.74
CA HIS A 129 13.30 -16.69 -33.63
C HIS A 129 13.18 -16.26 -32.17
N LEU A 130 13.40 -14.96 -31.90
CA LEU A 130 13.29 -14.39 -30.56
C LEU A 130 11.90 -14.53 -29.94
N TRP A 131 10.86 -14.72 -30.76
CA TRP A 131 9.49 -14.98 -30.30
C TRP A 131 9.39 -16.19 -29.37
N TYR A 132 10.24 -17.21 -29.50
CA TYR A 132 10.22 -18.36 -28.59
C TYR A 132 10.60 -18.03 -27.15
N PHE A 133 11.19 -16.86 -26.93
CA PHE A 133 11.65 -16.37 -25.63
C PHE A 133 10.72 -15.28 -25.06
N THR A 134 9.59 -14.98 -25.74
CA THR A 134 8.55 -14.10 -25.18
C THR A 134 7.60 -14.91 -24.29
N LEU A 135 6.88 -14.24 -23.38
CA LEU A 135 5.84 -14.87 -22.56
C LEU A 135 4.79 -15.60 -23.41
N ASP A 136 4.42 -15.04 -24.55
CA ASP A 136 3.49 -15.68 -25.50
C ASP A 136 4.06 -16.96 -26.13
N GLY A 137 5.34 -16.92 -26.51
CA GLY A 137 6.05 -18.08 -27.08
C GLY A 137 6.21 -19.20 -26.06
N ILE A 138 6.52 -18.85 -24.81
CA ILE A 138 6.65 -19.77 -23.68
C ILE A 138 5.29 -20.36 -23.30
N SER A 139 4.24 -19.54 -23.20
CA SER A 139 2.88 -20.02 -22.93
C SER A 139 2.37 -20.95 -24.05
N SER A 140 2.71 -20.63 -25.30
CA SER A 140 2.37 -21.48 -26.46
C SER A 140 3.14 -22.80 -26.42
N ALA A 141 4.44 -22.76 -26.10
CA ALA A 141 5.26 -23.96 -25.96
C ALA A 141 4.77 -24.87 -24.82
N LEU A 142 4.32 -24.29 -23.71
CA LEU A 142 3.75 -25.03 -22.59
C LEU A 142 2.44 -25.75 -23.01
N LYS A 143 1.55 -25.05 -23.72
CA LYS A 143 0.32 -25.65 -24.26
C LYS A 143 0.60 -26.77 -25.27
N GLU A 144 1.59 -26.58 -26.13
CA GLU A 144 2.05 -27.62 -27.07
C GLU A 144 2.69 -28.81 -26.34
N HIS A 145 3.45 -28.57 -25.26
CA HIS A 145 4.02 -29.63 -24.41
C HIS A 145 2.94 -30.49 -23.75
N HIS A 146 1.89 -29.87 -23.21
CA HIS A 146 0.75 -30.59 -22.64
C HIS A 146 -0.02 -31.38 -23.71
N SER A 147 -0.16 -30.85 -24.93
CA SER A 147 -0.83 -31.54 -26.04
C SER A 147 -0.01 -32.68 -26.65
N VAL A 148 1.32 -32.59 -26.66
CA VAL A 148 2.23 -33.63 -27.20
C VAL A 148 2.49 -34.74 -26.17
N ALA A 149 2.41 -34.44 -24.87
CA ALA A 149 2.46 -35.45 -23.83
C ALA A 149 1.29 -36.45 -23.92
N GLU A 150 0.18 -36.07 -24.56
CA GLU A 150 -0.97 -36.94 -24.77
C GLU A 150 -0.96 -37.72 -26.10
N ASP A 151 -0.08 -37.44 -27.09
CA ASP A 151 -0.13 -38.20 -28.35
C ASP A 151 1.18 -38.32 -29.17
N THR A 152 1.43 -39.56 -29.59
CA THR A 152 2.26 -40.02 -30.73
C THR A 152 3.77 -40.24 -30.54
N MET A 153 4.15 -41.44 -30.08
CA MET A 153 5.40 -42.08 -30.53
C MET A 153 5.18 -42.63 -31.95
N MET A 154 5.91 -42.14 -32.96
CA MET A 154 5.79 -42.67 -34.32
C MET A 154 6.55 -44.00 -34.41
N LEU A 155 5.82 -45.06 -34.75
CA LEU A 155 6.38 -46.38 -35.07
C LEU A 155 7.07 -46.31 -36.44
N THR A 156 8.39 -46.47 -36.48
CA THR A 156 9.13 -46.55 -37.74
C THR A 156 9.67 -47.94 -37.97
N LYS A 157 9.49 -48.45 -39.19
CA LYS A 157 10.13 -49.67 -39.66
C LYS A 157 11.52 -49.30 -40.18
N SER A 158 12.55 -49.83 -39.54
CA SER A 158 13.92 -49.84 -40.07
C SER A 158 14.23 -51.25 -40.58
N GLU A 159 15.28 -51.39 -41.40
CA GLU A 159 15.63 -52.65 -42.08
C GLU A 159 15.95 -53.79 -41.09
N ASP A 160 16.38 -53.46 -39.87
CA ASP A 160 16.69 -54.41 -38.78
C ASP A 160 15.60 -54.52 -37.69
N GLY A 161 14.42 -53.92 -37.88
CA GLY A 161 13.31 -54.03 -36.93
C GLY A 161 12.46 -52.78 -36.75
N VAL A 162 11.39 -52.92 -35.96
CA VAL A 162 10.47 -51.84 -35.61
C VAL A 162 11.02 -51.07 -34.41
N GLY A 163 11.26 -49.77 -34.58
CA GLY A 163 11.72 -48.87 -33.52
C GLY A 163 10.75 -47.72 -33.27
N PHE A 164 10.69 -47.25 -32.03
CA PHE A 164 9.95 -46.04 -31.66
C PHE A 164 10.87 -44.82 -31.75
N LYS A 165 10.47 -43.79 -32.50
CA LYS A 165 11.14 -42.49 -32.47
C LYS A 165 10.23 -41.43 -31.85
N SER A 166 10.77 -40.65 -30.92
CA SER A 166 10.09 -39.44 -30.44
C SER A 166 9.90 -38.46 -31.61
N GLY A 167 8.71 -37.88 -31.70
CA GLY A 167 8.36 -36.95 -32.78
C GLY A 167 9.33 -35.78 -32.85
N SER A 168 9.72 -35.41 -34.07
CA SER A 168 10.56 -34.24 -34.32
C SER A 168 9.85 -32.99 -33.79
N HIS A 169 10.51 -32.24 -32.90
CA HIS A 169 9.98 -30.95 -32.44
C HIS A 169 9.81 -30.03 -33.67
N ARG A 170 8.56 -29.70 -34.00
CA ARG A 170 8.22 -28.86 -35.15
C ARG A 170 8.20 -27.40 -34.71
N ALA A 171 8.62 -26.49 -35.59
CA ALA A 171 8.45 -25.07 -35.36
C ALA A 171 6.96 -24.74 -35.18
N SER A 172 6.59 -24.07 -34.08
CA SER A 172 5.22 -23.59 -33.89
C SER A 172 4.79 -22.69 -35.06
N PRO A 173 3.61 -22.91 -35.66
CA PRO A 173 3.09 -22.08 -36.76
C PRO A 173 2.77 -20.64 -36.33
N LYS A 174 2.74 -20.38 -35.01
CA LYS A 174 2.60 -19.05 -34.42
C LYS A 174 3.92 -18.29 -34.29
N ALA A 175 5.05 -18.91 -34.67
CA ALA A 175 6.35 -18.25 -34.62
C ALA A 175 6.36 -17.03 -35.54
N VAL A 176 6.24 -15.85 -34.93
CA VAL A 176 6.21 -14.59 -35.64
C VAL A 176 7.63 -14.22 -36.10
N SER A 177 7.76 -13.71 -37.33
CA SER A 177 9.01 -13.13 -37.82
C SER A 177 9.46 -11.97 -36.92
N LYS A 178 10.78 -11.79 -36.77
CA LYS A 178 11.41 -10.73 -35.94
C LYS A 178 10.85 -9.32 -36.19
N ALA A 179 10.26 -9.08 -37.38
CA ALA A 179 9.66 -7.82 -37.80
C ALA A 179 8.28 -7.48 -37.18
N ALA A 180 7.66 -8.38 -36.41
CA ALA A 180 6.34 -8.16 -35.80
C ALA A 180 6.31 -8.33 -34.27
N LEU A 181 7.48 -8.34 -33.61
CA LEU A 181 7.56 -8.26 -32.14
C LEU A 181 7.36 -6.82 -31.69
N SER A 182 6.52 -6.60 -30.66
CA SER A 182 6.42 -5.30 -30.02
C SER A 182 7.72 -4.95 -29.29
N TRP A 183 7.90 -3.67 -28.96
CA TRP A 183 9.07 -3.22 -28.21
C TRP A 183 9.18 -3.88 -26.82
N GLU A 184 8.05 -3.99 -26.12
CA GLU A 184 7.96 -4.65 -24.81
C GLU A 184 8.35 -6.12 -24.91
N GLN A 185 7.80 -6.82 -25.90
CA GLN A 185 8.16 -8.22 -26.18
C GLN A 185 9.63 -8.37 -26.56
N LEU A 186 10.22 -7.42 -27.28
CA LEU A 186 11.65 -7.43 -27.58
C LEU A 186 12.46 -7.30 -26.29
N THR A 187 12.10 -6.38 -25.39
CA THR A 187 12.81 -6.16 -24.12
C THR A 187 12.73 -7.35 -23.16
N GLU A 188 11.59 -8.03 -23.13
CA GLU A 188 11.40 -9.25 -22.36
C GLU A 188 12.21 -10.42 -22.96
N CYS A 189 12.10 -10.62 -24.28
CA CYS A 189 12.67 -11.81 -24.92
C CYS A 189 14.20 -11.79 -24.98
N TYR A 190 14.85 -10.63 -25.07
CA TYR A 190 16.32 -10.61 -25.15
C TYR A 190 16.96 -11.02 -23.82
N MET A 191 16.38 -10.65 -22.67
CA MET A 191 16.91 -11.04 -21.36
C MET A 191 16.88 -12.56 -21.21
N GLU A 192 15.74 -13.16 -21.58
CA GLU A 192 15.60 -14.62 -21.55
C GLU A 192 16.49 -15.30 -22.59
N PHE A 193 16.58 -14.76 -23.81
CA PHE A 193 17.50 -15.27 -24.82
C PHE A 193 18.96 -15.30 -24.34
N ILE A 194 19.44 -14.23 -23.68
CA ILE A 194 20.79 -14.17 -23.10
C ILE A 194 20.97 -15.23 -22.00
N LYS A 195 19.96 -15.44 -21.15
CA LYS A 195 19.97 -16.52 -20.13
C LYS A 195 20.17 -17.89 -20.80
N GLN A 196 19.47 -18.15 -21.89
CA GLN A 196 19.50 -19.44 -22.56
C GLN A 196 20.77 -19.72 -23.38
N ILE A 197 21.34 -18.71 -24.07
CA ILE A 197 22.63 -18.90 -24.75
C ILE A 197 23.77 -19.13 -23.75
N LYS A 198 23.68 -18.51 -22.56
CA LYS A 198 24.62 -18.76 -21.46
C LYS A 198 24.50 -20.20 -20.96
N ALA A 199 23.28 -20.68 -20.75
CA ALA A 199 23.02 -22.07 -20.35
C ALA A 199 23.45 -23.07 -21.44
N ALA A 200 23.32 -22.71 -22.72
CA ALA A 200 23.78 -23.51 -23.85
C ALA A 200 25.31 -23.50 -24.06
N GLY A 201 26.06 -22.77 -23.23
CA GLY A 201 27.52 -22.76 -23.28
C GLY A 201 28.12 -22.00 -24.46
N TRP A 202 27.41 -20.99 -24.98
CA TRP A 202 27.93 -20.19 -26.10
C TRP A 202 29.22 -19.43 -25.71
N PRO A 203 30.16 -19.21 -26.65
CA PRO A 203 31.39 -18.50 -26.30
C PRO A 203 31.12 -17.05 -25.88
N LYS A 204 31.91 -16.56 -24.92
CA LYS A 204 31.72 -15.22 -24.32
C LYS A 204 31.70 -14.08 -25.35
N SER A 205 32.48 -14.19 -26.42
CA SER A 205 32.50 -13.22 -27.53
C SER A 205 31.14 -13.09 -28.22
N TYR A 206 30.44 -14.21 -28.43
CA TYR A 206 29.11 -14.22 -29.04
C TYR A 206 28.05 -13.64 -28.09
N MET A 207 28.14 -13.94 -26.78
CA MET A 207 27.25 -13.34 -25.79
C MET A 207 27.43 -11.83 -25.73
N GLN A 208 28.68 -11.35 -25.70
CA GLN A 208 28.98 -9.91 -25.68
C GLN A 208 28.47 -9.20 -26.93
N ALA A 209 28.65 -9.78 -28.12
CA ALA A 209 28.13 -9.20 -29.36
C ALA A 209 26.59 -9.07 -29.36
N HIS A 210 25.87 -10.04 -28.78
CA HIS A 210 24.42 -9.93 -28.63
C HIS A 210 24.04 -8.88 -27.59
N LEU A 211 24.74 -8.81 -26.45
CA LEU A 211 24.52 -7.77 -25.44
C LEU A 211 24.75 -6.37 -26.01
N ASP A 212 25.85 -6.15 -26.75
CA ASP A 212 26.15 -4.86 -27.38
C ASP A 212 25.09 -4.48 -28.42
N LEU A 213 24.60 -5.46 -29.19
CA LEU A 213 23.51 -5.26 -30.15
C LEU A 213 22.20 -4.84 -29.46
N PHE A 214 21.77 -5.59 -28.44
CA PHE A 214 20.53 -5.27 -27.70
C PHE A 214 20.66 -3.99 -26.89
N TYR A 215 21.83 -3.72 -26.32
CA TYR A 215 22.14 -2.47 -25.64
C TYR A 215 22.05 -1.29 -26.61
N GLY A 216 22.64 -1.42 -27.80
CA GLY A 216 22.48 -0.44 -28.87
C GLY A 216 21.02 -0.22 -29.21
N ILE A 217 20.27 -1.28 -29.53
CA ILE A 217 18.85 -1.19 -29.88
C ILE A 217 18.04 -0.49 -28.76
N THR A 218 18.27 -0.87 -27.50
CA THR A 218 17.51 -0.35 -26.35
C THR A 218 17.90 1.05 -25.89
N THR A 219 19.13 1.47 -26.17
CA THR A 219 19.68 2.78 -25.80
C THR A 219 19.53 3.81 -26.93
N TYR A 220 19.50 3.38 -28.20
CA TYR A 220 19.24 4.28 -29.32
C TYR A 220 17.77 4.75 -29.31
N ASP A 221 17.62 6.06 -29.31
CA ASP A 221 16.35 6.76 -29.14
C ASP A 221 15.50 6.77 -30.44
N TRP A 222 14.94 5.62 -30.78
CA TRP A 222 13.78 5.56 -31.69
C TRP A 222 12.47 5.73 -30.91
N ARG A 223 12.55 5.74 -29.57
CA ARG A 223 11.44 5.90 -28.63
C ARG A 223 10.77 7.28 -28.74
N ILE A 224 11.52 8.33 -29.07
CA ILE A 224 10.95 9.69 -29.17
C ILE A 224 10.12 9.93 -30.45
N ARG A 225 10.21 9.10 -31.50
CA ARG A 225 9.60 9.47 -32.81
C ARG A 225 8.20 8.93 -33.09
N PHE A 226 7.72 7.90 -32.39
CA PHE A 226 6.36 7.40 -32.57
C PHE A 226 5.77 6.90 -31.24
N PRO A 227 5.04 7.74 -30.48
CA PRO A 227 4.16 7.23 -29.45
C PRO A 227 3.15 6.30 -30.14
N THR A 228 3.08 5.06 -29.67
CA THR A 228 2.06 4.09 -30.07
C THR A 228 0.69 4.72 -29.79
N SER A 229 0.06 5.27 -30.83
CA SER A 229 -1.34 5.67 -30.78
C SER A 229 -2.18 4.40 -30.67
N SER A 230 -2.42 3.96 -29.44
CA SER A 230 -3.57 3.14 -29.11
C SER A 230 -4.80 4.05 -29.14
N GLY A 231 -5.26 4.38 -30.34
CA GLY A 231 -6.46 5.17 -30.58
C GLY A 231 -7.36 4.45 -31.58
N LYS A 232 -8.32 3.68 -31.08
CA LYS A 232 -9.51 3.30 -31.86
C LYS A 232 -10.25 4.59 -32.21
N THR A 233 -10.40 4.88 -33.50
CA THR A 233 -11.61 5.52 -34.01
C THR A 233 -12.02 4.89 -35.34
N PRO A 234 -13.29 4.47 -35.48
CA PRO A 234 -13.87 4.11 -36.77
C PRO A 234 -14.11 5.41 -37.58
N PHE A 235 -14.17 5.33 -38.91
CA PHE A 235 -15.16 5.99 -39.79
C PHE A 235 -14.68 6.03 -41.27
N HIS A 236 -15.61 5.60 -42.12
CA HIS A 236 -15.86 5.85 -43.55
C HIS A 236 -14.77 6.45 -44.47
N ASN A 237 -14.54 5.79 -45.61
CA ASN A 237 -15.34 5.95 -46.83
C ASN A 237 -15.39 4.63 -47.62
#